data_AF-A0A496QJT9-F1
#
_entry.id   AF-A0A496QJT9-F1
#
_cell.length_a   1.000
_cell.length_b   1.000
_cell.length_c   1.000
_cell.angle_alpha   90.00
_cell.angle_beta   90.00
_cell.angle_gamma   90.00
#
_symmetry.space_group_name_H-M   'P 1'
#
loop_
_entity.id
_entity.type
_entity.pdbx_description
1 polymer ?
#
loop_
_entity_poly.entity_id
_entity_poly.type
_entity_poly.pdbx_seq_one_letter_code
_entity_poly.pdbx_strand_id
1 'polypeptide(L)' 'NKLVYFEETQDVTAAIAREKEIKKWRREKKNQLVNRMNPNCKDLSSGW' A
#
# COMPACT_ATOMS: atom_id res chain seq x y z
N ASN A 1 8.10 12.66 -3.53
CA ASN A 1 7.20 11.50 -3.37
C ASN A 1 8.01 10.37 -2.74
N LYS A 2 7.47 9.65 -1.75
CA LYS A 2 8.12 8.50 -1.09
C LYS A 2 7.27 7.25 -1.30
N LEU A 3 7.88 6.11 -1.64
CA LEU A 3 7.18 4.84 -1.74
C LEU A 3 7.13 4.20 -0.35
N VAL A 4 5.98 4.16 0.31
CA VAL A 4 5.87 3.65 1.70
C VAL A 4 5.15 2.31 1.81
N TYR A 5 4.47 1.88 0.75
CA TYR A 5 3.72 0.64 0.71
C TYR A 5 3.51 0.19 -0.74
N PHE A 6 3.70 -1.11 -0.98
CA PHE A 6 3.28 -1.81 -2.21
C PHE A 6 2.85 -3.23 -1.82
N GLU A 7 2.06 -3.86 -2.67
CA GLU A 7 1.68 -5.26 -2.53
C GLU A 7 1.68 -5.90 -3.92
N GLU A 8 2.03 -7.19 -3.97
CA GLU A 8 2.06 -7.97 -5.20
C GLU A 8 0.96 -9.02 -5.14
N THR A 9 0.30 -9.25 -6.27
CA THR A 9 -0.71 -10.30 -6.40
C THR A 9 -0.41 -11.15 -7.63
N GLN A 10 -0.75 -12.42 -7.56
CA GLN A 10 -0.50 -13.38 -8.67
C GLN A 10 -1.51 -13.25 -9.81
N ASP A 11 -2.65 -12.60 -9.56
CA ASP A 11 -3.73 -12.41 -10.53
C ASP A 11 -4.04 -10.91 -10.72
N VAL A 12 -4.32 -10.52 -11.96
CA VAL A 12 -4.58 -9.12 -12.32
C VAL A 12 -5.95 -8.66 -11.80
N THR A 13 -6.94 -9.57 -11.76
CA THR A 13 -8.28 -9.26 -11.24
C THR A 13 -8.20 -9.01 -9.74
N ALA A 14 -7.41 -9.79 -9.02
CA ALA A 14 -7.10 -9.57 -7.61
C ALA A 14 -6.42 -8.20 -7.37
N ALA A 15 -5.42 -7.84 -8.18
CA ALA A 15 -4.78 -6.52 -8.11
C ALA A 15 -5.79 -5.38 -8.27
N ILE A 16 -6.65 -5.46 -9.31
CA ILE A 16 -7.65 -4.44 -9.62
C ILE A 16 -8.70 -4.33 -8.50
N ALA A 17 -9.17 -5.46 -7.98
CA ALA A 17 -10.15 -5.48 -6.89
C ALA A 17 -9.57 -4.85 -5.62
N ARG A 18 -8.32 -5.17 -5.29
CA ARG A 18 -7.60 -4.65 -4.14
C ARG A 18 -7.31 -3.16 -4.26
N GLU A 19 -6.88 -2.70 -5.42
CA GLU A 19 -6.69 -1.28 -5.72
C GLU A 19 -8.00 -0.49 -5.54
N LYS A 20 -9.11 -1.01 -6.09
CA LYS A 20 -10.45 -0.41 -5.93
C LYS A 20 -10.89 -0.36 -4.47
N GLU A 21 -10.62 -1.43 -3.71
CA GLU A 21 -10.91 -1.50 -2.28
C GLU A 21 -10.14 -0.41 -1.52
N ILE A 22 -8.81 -0.36 -1.67
CA ILE A 22 -7.95 0.61 -0.99
C ILE A 22 -8.34 2.04 -1.38
N LYS A 23 -8.62 2.32 -2.66
CA LYS A 23 -9.02 3.66 -3.12
C LYS A 23 -10.23 4.20 -2.35
N LYS A 24 -11.22 3.35 -2.06
CA LYS A 24 -12.45 3.70 -1.32
C LYS A 24 -12.24 3.85 0.19
N TRP A 25 -11.11 3.45 0.75
CA TRP A 25 -10.88 3.52 2.19
C TRP A 25 -10.65 4.95 2.70
N ARG A 26 -11.11 5.20 3.93
CA ARG A 26 -10.72 6.38 4.72
C ARG A 26 -9.21 6.41 4.94
N ARG A 27 -8.66 7.61 5.11
CA ARG A 27 -7.22 7.83 5.34
C ARG A 27 -6.70 7.04 6.54
N GLU A 28 -7.47 6.96 7.63
CA GLU A 28 -7.11 6.21 8.84
C GLU A 28 -6.86 4.73 8.55
N LYS A 29 -7.73 4.09 7.77
CA LYS A 29 -7.59 2.68 7.41
C LYS A 29 -6.39 2.45 6.48
N LYS A 30 -6.13 3.38 5.55
CA LYS A 30 -4.90 3.38 4.73
C LYS A 30 -3.66 3.51 5.61
N ASN A 31 -3.68 4.41 6.61
CA ASN A 31 -2.56 4.59 7.54
C ASN A 31 -2.32 3.33 8.38
N GLN A 32 -3.38 2.68 8.86
CA GLN A 32 -3.25 1.42 9.60
C GLN A 32 -2.63 0.31 8.72
N LEU A 33 -3.03 0.22 7.45
CA LEU A 33 -2.44 -0.73 6.50
C LEU A 33 -0.93 -0.46 6.32
N VAL A 34 -0.55 0.79 6.06
CA VAL A 34 0.86 1.18 5.93
C VAL A 34 1.60 0.93 7.24
N ASN A 35 1.06 1.34 8.38
CA ASN A 35 1.71 1.20 9.69
C ASN A 35 1.93 -0.26 10.10
N ARG A 36 1.07 -1.18 9.66
CA ARG A 36 1.26 -2.62 9.91
C ARG A 36 2.50 -3.18 9.20
N MET A 37 2.81 -2.69 8.00
CA MET A 37 3.93 -3.18 7.18
C MET A 37 5.19 -2.31 7.30
N ASN A 38 5.01 -1.01 7.50
CA ASN A 38 6.04 0.01 7.51
C ASN A 38 5.69 1.08 8.57
N PRO A 39 5.81 0.76 9.87
CA PRO A 39 5.41 1.65 10.96
C PRO A 39 6.16 2.98 10.98
N ASN A 40 7.39 2.99 10.46
CA ASN A 40 8.24 4.18 10.39
C ASN A 40 8.10 4.94 9.07
N CYS A 41 7.19 4.52 8.18
CA CYS A 41 7.00 5.11 6.85
C CYS A 41 8.33 5.32 6.10
N LYS A 42 9.24 4.35 6.19
CA LYS A 42 10.52 4.36 5.46
C LYS A 42 10.27 4.33 3.97
N ASP A 43 11.10 5.01 3.20
CA ASP A 43 11.00 4.99 1.75
C ASP A 43 11.57 3.67 1.22
N LEU A 44 10.70 2.85 0.65
CA LEU A 44 10.99 1.54 0.06
C LEU A 44 11.72 1.67 -1.29
N SER A 45 11.64 2.84 -1.92
CA SER A 45 12.40 3.14 -3.14
C SER A 45 13.78 3.72 -2.87
N SER A 46 14.16 3.90 -1.60
CA SER A 46 15.47 4.43 -1.26
C SER A 46 16.57 3.44 -1.64
N GLY A 47 17.38 3.79 -2.64
CA GLY A 47 18.50 2.98 -3.13
C GLY A 47 18.24 2.22 -4.43
N TRP A 48 17.10 2.45 -5.08
CA TRP A 48 16.80 1.99 -6.44
C TRP A 48 17.14 3.04 -7.49
#